data_AF-A0A2I7SK25-F1
#
_entry.id   AF-A0A2I7SK25-F1
#
_cell.length_a   1.000
_cell.length_b   1.000
_cell.length_c   1.000
_cell.angle_alpha   90.00
_cell.angle_beta   90.00
_cell.angle_gamma   90.00
#
_symmetry.space_group_name_H-M   'P 1'
#
loop_
_entity.id
_entity.type
_entity.pdbx_description
1 polymer ?
#
loop_
_entity_poly.entity_id
_entity_poly.type
_entity_poly.pdbx_seq_one_letter_code
_entity_poly.pdbx_strand_id
1 'polypeptide(L)'
;MTSYITSNSLEIDSSVFNSILSSNQIYIKGNISKYFEVRNKIIEQIEQTINIVNKSIESFVTNFQKSSFVFISFFLSVFIFKVVNKTALNKIFSKETSLIGIGFIVISFLYLIASRVIIRMESKRLEKRYNNVKTRYEDVLVKEDIEKILNEDFEFESEKKHLNERVYVYTIIWILSLLVFTITLFLASEYLEILPIKE
;
A
#
# COMPACT_ATOMS: atom_id res chain seq x y z
N MET A 1 40.86 42.82 -20.50
CA MET A 1 41.41 42.92 -21.86
C MET A 1 40.28 43.46 -22.75
N THR A 2 40.22 44.78 -22.88
CA THR A 2 39.18 45.51 -23.63
C THR A 2 39.67 45.75 -25.06
N SER A 3 39.08 45.05 -26.03
CA SER A 3 39.30 45.32 -27.45
C SER A 3 38.33 46.41 -27.89
N TYR A 4 38.87 47.54 -28.34
CA TYR A 4 38.11 48.60 -28.99
C TYR A 4 38.06 48.28 -30.48
N ILE A 5 36.85 48.15 -31.05
CA ILE A 5 36.65 47.95 -32.48
C ILE A 5 36.87 49.33 -33.16
N THR A 6 37.93 49.44 -33.95
CA THR A 6 38.38 50.71 -34.56
C THR A 6 38.07 50.83 -36.06
N SER A 7 37.39 49.85 -36.68
CA SER A 7 37.07 49.84 -38.12
C SER A 7 35.56 49.88 -38.39
N ASN A 8 35.13 50.64 -39.41
CA ASN A 8 33.73 50.81 -39.81
C ASN A 8 33.08 49.54 -40.43
N SER A 9 33.80 48.44 -40.55
CA SER A 9 33.28 47.15 -41.01
C SER A 9 33.92 46.01 -40.23
N LEU A 10 33.07 45.12 -39.71
CA LEU A 10 33.43 43.94 -38.95
C LEU A 10 33.20 42.72 -39.85
N GLU A 11 34.27 42.10 -40.34
CA GLU A 11 34.17 40.86 -41.10
C GLU A 11 34.04 39.70 -40.13
N ILE A 12 32.84 39.12 -40.06
CA ILE A 12 32.55 37.94 -39.23
C ILE A 12 32.74 36.71 -40.11
N ASP A 13 33.65 35.82 -39.70
CA ASP A 13 33.84 34.53 -40.36
C ASP A 13 32.56 33.69 -40.29
N SER A 14 32.18 33.05 -41.40
CA SER A 14 30.97 32.22 -41.48
C SER A 14 30.92 31.08 -40.45
N SER A 15 32.08 30.63 -39.94
CA SER A 15 32.18 29.66 -38.85
C SER A 15 31.57 30.18 -37.54
N VAL A 16 31.60 31.50 -37.28
CA VAL A 16 31.00 32.10 -36.09
C VAL A 16 29.50 31.84 -36.04
N PHE A 17 28.81 31.98 -37.19
CA PHE A 17 27.38 31.67 -37.30
C PHE A 17 27.11 30.18 -37.02
N ASN A 18 27.92 29.28 -37.59
CA ASN A 18 27.81 27.84 -37.34
C ASN A 18 28.05 27.47 -35.87
N SER A 19 29.01 28.12 -35.20
CA SER A 19 29.27 27.94 -33.77
C SER A 19 28.12 28.42 -32.90
N ILE A 20 27.50 29.56 -33.23
CA ILE A 20 26.29 30.06 -32.54
C ILE A 20 25.15 29.07 -32.70
N LEU A 21 24.92 28.59 -33.93
CA LEU A 21 23.84 27.65 -34.24
C LEU A 21 24.02 26.31 -33.52
N SER A 22 25.24 25.77 -33.51
CA SER A 22 25.59 24.56 -32.77
C SER A 22 25.43 24.73 -31.26
N SER A 23 25.91 25.85 -30.70
CA SER A 23 25.78 26.15 -29.26
C SER A 23 24.32 26.28 -28.82
N ASN A 24 23.48 26.92 -29.65
CA ASN A 24 22.05 27.02 -29.41
C ASN A 24 21.36 25.65 -29.45
N GLN A 25 21.68 24.80 -30.45
CA GLN A 25 21.16 23.44 -30.53
C GLN A 25 21.55 22.60 -29.30
N ILE A 26 22.80 22.71 -28.84
CA ILE A 26 23.27 22.03 -27.62
C ILE A 26 22.48 22.51 -26.39
N TYR A 27 22.28 23.83 -26.26
CA TYR A 27 21.50 24.41 -25.16
C TYR A 27 20.05 23.90 -25.16
N ILE A 28 19.37 23.93 -26.30
CA ILE A 28 17.99 23.44 -26.43
C ILE A 28 17.91 21.95 -26.08
N LYS A 29 18.79 21.11 -26.66
CA LYS A 29 18.82 19.67 -26.38
C LYS A 29 19.08 19.38 -24.91
N GLY A 30 20.03 20.08 -24.29
CA GLY A 30 20.35 19.95 -22.87
C GLY A 30 19.18 20.31 -21.96
N ASN A 31 18.44 21.37 -22.29
CA ASN A 31 17.27 21.78 -21.49
C ASN A 31 16.09 20.80 -21.64
N ILE A 32 15.86 20.28 -22.85
CA ILE A 32 14.85 19.23 -23.08
C ILE A 32 15.20 17.97 -22.30
N SER A 33 16.48 17.55 -22.29
CA SER A 33 16.93 16.40 -21.48
C SER A 33 16.64 16.61 -20.00
N LYS A 34 17.03 17.76 -19.45
CA LYS A 34 16.77 18.12 -18.04
C LYS A 34 15.28 18.12 -17.71
N TYR A 35 14.44 18.65 -18.61
CA TYR A 35 12.98 18.60 -18.44
C TYR A 35 12.48 17.16 -18.33
N PHE A 36 12.90 16.26 -19.23
CA PHE A 36 12.51 14.85 -19.15
C PHE A 36 13.05 14.15 -17.91
N GLU A 37 14.26 14.48 -17.47
CA GLU A 37 14.84 13.95 -16.22
C GLU A 37 13.99 14.36 -15.01
N VAL A 38 13.62 15.64 -14.90
CA VAL A 38 12.76 16.13 -13.80
C VAL A 38 11.39 15.47 -13.86
N ARG A 39 10.76 15.41 -15.04
CA ARG A 39 9.47 14.72 -15.25
C ARG A 39 9.54 13.26 -14.79
N ASN A 40 10.55 12.53 -15.22
CA ASN A 40 10.71 11.12 -14.84
C ASN A 40 10.94 10.97 -13.33
N LYS A 41 11.68 11.91 -12.71
CA LYS A 41 11.93 11.88 -11.28
C LYS A 41 10.65 12.12 -10.44
N ILE A 42 9.74 12.97 -10.93
CA ILE A 42 8.42 13.17 -10.32
C ILE A 42 7.64 11.85 -10.34
N ILE A 43 7.55 11.22 -11.51
CA ILE A 43 6.84 9.95 -11.70
C ILE A 43 7.44 8.86 -10.79
N GLU A 44 8.77 8.71 -10.78
CA GLU A 44 9.48 7.74 -9.95
C GLU A 44 9.18 7.92 -8.45
N GLN A 45 9.16 9.16 -7.93
CA GLN A 45 8.87 9.43 -6.52
C GLN A 45 7.41 9.10 -6.15
N ILE A 46 6.48 9.30 -7.07
CA ILE A 46 5.06 8.95 -6.86
C ILE A 46 4.88 7.44 -6.89
N GLU A 47 5.48 6.74 -7.86
CA GLU A 47 5.49 5.28 -7.91
C GLU A 47 6.11 4.68 -6.65
N GLN A 48 7.22 5.23 -6.17
CA GLN A 48 7.82 4.83 -4.89
C GLN A 48 6.84 5.02 -3.71
N THR A 49 6.09 6.11 -3.72
CA THR A 49 5.09 6.40 -2.69
C THR A 49 3.95 5.38 -2.73
N ILE A 50 3.43 5.06 -3.93
CA ILE A 50 2.40 4.04 -4.13
C ILE A 50 2.90 2.66 -3.68
N ASN A 51 4.14 2.30 -4.05
CA ASN A 51 4.76 1.03 -3.67
C ASN A 51 4.90 0.85 -2.16
N ILE A 52 5.17 1.91 -1.40
CA ILE A 52 5.20 1.85 0.07
C ILE A 52 3.83 1.48 0.64
N VAL A 53 2.75 1.99 0.06
CA VAL A 53 1.39 1.67 0.52
C VAL A 53 0.98 0.27 0.08
N ASN A 54 1.34 -0.16 -1.13
CA ASN A 54 1.13 -1.54 -1.57
C ASN A 54 1.79 -2.55 -0.63
N LYS A 55 3.04 -2.31 -0.21
CA LYS A 55 3.72 -3.12 0.81
C LYS A 55 2.99 -3.14 2.15
N SER A 56 2.36 -2.02 2.53
CA SER A 56 1.55 -1.95 3.75
C SER A 56 0.28 -2.80 3.63
N ILE A 57 -0.35 -2.85 2.46
CA ILE A 57 -1.48 -3.75 2.18
C ILE A 57 -1.03 -5.22 2.21
N GLU A 58 0.09 -5.55 1.58
CA GLU A 58 0.65 -6.91 1.63
C GLU A 58 0.93 -7.36 3.07
N SER A 59 1.45 -6.45 3.91
CA SER A 59 1.61 -6.71 5.33
C SER A 59 0.27 -6.96 6.03
N PHE A 60 -0.78 -6.17 5.73
CA PHE A 60 -2.13 -6.39 6.24
C PHE A 60 -2.68 -7.77 5.85
N VAL A 61 -2.51 -8.19 4.59
CA VAL A 61 -2.94 -9.52 4.11
C VAL A 61 -2.13 -10.63 4.77
N THR A 62 -0.83 -10.44 4.95
CA THR A 62 0.04 -11.40 5.65
C THR A 62 -0.39 -11.56 7.11
N ASN A 63 -0.78 -10.48 7.78
CA ASN A 63 -1.29 -10.50 9.14
C ASN A 63 -2.60 -11.29 9.25
N PHE A 64 -3.50 -11.12 8.27
CA PHE A 64 -4.71 -11.95 8.15
C PHE A 64 -4.37 -13.44 8.00
N GLN A 65 -3.46 -13.79 7.08
CA GLN A 65 -3.05 -15.17 6.84
C GLN A 65 -2.47 -15.80 8.11
N LYS A 66 -1.54 -15.11 8.78
CA LYS A 66 -0.96 -15.55 10.06
C LYS A 66 -2.04 -15.81 11.11
N SER A 67 -2.99 -14.88 11.24
CA SER A 67 -4.11 -15.06 12.17
C SER A 67 -4.96 -16.28 11.81
N SER A 68 -5.21 -16.52 10.52
CA SER A 68 -5.98 -17.69 10.05
C SER A 68 -5.24 -19.00 10.33
N PHE A 69 -3.92 -19.01 10.15
CA PHE A 69 -3.09 -20.17 10.46
C PHE A 69 -3.13 -20.54 11.94
N VAL A 70 -3.15 -19.56 12.85
CA VAL A 70 -3.28 -19.84 14.30
C VAL A 70 -4.54 -20.65 14.58
N PHE A 71 -5.68 -20.29 13.98
CA PHE A 71 -6.92 -21.05 14.16
C PHE A 71 -6.80 -22.45 13.57
N ILE A 72 -6.34 -22.58 12.32
CA ILE A 72 -6.18 -23.89 11.66
C ILE A 72 -5.30 -24.81 12.51
N SER A 73 -4.15 -24.31 12.99
CA SER A 73 -3.24 -25.05 13.85
C SER A 73 -3.88 -25.43 15.18
N PHE A 74 -4.67 -24.55 15.79
CA PHE A 74 -5.39 -24.83 17.03
C PHE A 74 -6.44 -25.94 16.84
N PHE A 75 -7.30 -25.83 15.82
CA PHE A 75 -8.30 -26.86 15.51
C PHE A 75 -7.64 -28.21 15.23
N LEU A 76 -6.57 -28.23 14.42
CA LEU A 76 -5.84 -29.44 14.11
C LEU A 76 -5.22 -30.07 15.37
N SER A 77 -4.64 -29.26 16.26
CA SER A 77 -4.05 -29.73 17.52
C SER A 77 -5.09 -30.42 18.41
N VAL A 78 -6.24 -29.79 18.63
CA VAL A 78 -7.33 -30.38 19.45
C VAL A 78 -7.89 -31.65 18.81
N PHE A 79 -8.06 -31.65 17.48
CA PHE A 79 -8.51 -32.82 16.74
C PHE A 79 -7.57 -34.01 16.91
N ILE A 80 -6.26 -33.81 16.69
CA ILE A 80 -5.24 -34.86 16.86
C ILE A 80 -5.25 -35.39 18.30
N PHE A 81 -5.34 -34.51 19.29
CA PHE A 81 -5.39 -34.89 20.70
C PHE A 81 -6.59 -35.83 20.99
N LYS A 82 -7.77 -35.54 20.45
CA LYS A 82 -8.96 -36.39 20.63
C LYS A 82 -8.83 -37.74 19.94
N VAL A 83 -8.28 -37.77 18.72
CA VAL A 83 -8.07 -39.00 17.94
C VAL A 83 -7.09 -39.94 18.66
N VAL A 84 -5.97 -39.41 19.14
CA VAL A 84 -4.94 -40.20 19.85
C VAL A 84 -5.51 -40.79 21.15
N ASN A 85 -6.32 -40.02 21.87
CA ASN A 85 -6.94 -40.47 23.12
C ASN A 85 -8.22 -41.30 22.92
N LYS A 86 -8.55 -41.71 21.68
CA LYS A 86 -9.74 -42.53 21.32
C LYS A 86 -11.04 -42.02 21.94
N THR A 87 -11.16 -40.69 22.10
CA THR A 87 -12.35 -40.06 22.68
C THR A 87 -13.41 -39.88 21.59
N ALA A 88 -14.69 -39.93 21.96
CA ALA A 88 -15.78 -39.68 21.02
C ALA A 88 -15.65 -38.30 20.33
N LEU A 89 -15.87 -38.27 19.01
CA LEU A 89 -15.68 -37.10 18.15
C LEU A 89 -16.90 -36.20 18.06
N ASN A 90 -18.00 -36.56 18.71
CA ASN A 90 -19.23 -35.77 18.76
C ASN A 90 -19.05 -34.46 19.55
N LYS A 91 -18.04 -34.36 20.43
CA LYS A 91 -17.71 -33.15 21.21
C LYS A 91 -16.19 -32.98 21.31
N ILE A 92 -15.61 -32.38 20.26
CA ILE A 92 -14.15 -32.24 20.07
C ILE A 92 -13.56 -31.23 21.07
N PHE A 93 -14.29 -30.17 21.41
CA PHE A 93 -13.82 -29.15 22.36
C PHE A 93 -14.40 -29.37 23.76
N SER A 94 -13.52 -29.48 24.75
CA SER A 94 -13.88 -29.43 26.17
C SER A 94 -14.11 -27.99 26.62
N LYS A 95 -14.58 -27.79 27.86
CA LYS A 95 -14.75 -26.46 28.45
C LYS A 95 -13.45 -25.63 28.43
N GLU A 96 -12.34 -26.25 28.79
CA GLU A 96 -11.03 -25.60 28.85
C GLU A 96 -10.54 -25.17 27.46
N THR A 97 -10.62 -26.07 26.47
CA THR A 97 -10.19 -25.75 25.10
C THR A 97 -11.13 -24.75 24.43
N SER A 98 -12.42 -24.78 24.74
CA SER A 98 -13.38 -23.78 24.26
C SER A 98 -13.05 -22.37 24.78
N LEU A 99 -12.68 -22.25 26.07
CA LEU A 99 -12.28 -20.97 26.66
C LEU A 99 -11.02 -20.39 25.98
N ILE A 100 -10.02 -21.25 25.71
CA ILE A 100 -8.81 -20.85 24.99
C ILE A 100 -9.15 -20.39 23.56
N GLY A 101 -10.02 -21.11 22.86
CA GLY A 101 -10.42 -20.75 21.50
C GLY A 101 -11.18 -19.42 21.43
N ILE A 102 -12.05 -19.11 22.41
CA ILE A 102 -12.67 -17.78 22.55
C ILE A 102 -11.58 -16.70 22.77
N GLY A 103 -10.58 -16.99 23.59
CA GLY A 103 -9.42 -16.11 23.78
C GLY A 103 -8.71 -15.77 22.47
N PHE A 104 -8.46 -16.76 21.61
CA PHE A 104 -7.87 -16.54 20.30
C PHE A 104 -8.75 -15.70 19.36
N ILE A 105 -10.08 -15.88 19.40
CA ILE A 105 -11.02 -15.05 18.64
C ILE A 105 -10.91 -13.58 19.08
N VAL A 106 -10.90 -13.32 20.38
CA VAL A 106 -10.77 -11.96 20.94
C VAL A 106 -9.44 -11.33 20.54
N ILE A 107 -8.34 -12.06 20.68
CA ILE A 107 -7.00 -11.57 20.30
C ILE A 107 -6.94 -11.27 18.80
N SER A 108 -7.48 -12.15 17.95
CA SER A 108 -7.51 -11.92 16.50
C SER A 108 -8.36 -10.70 16.14
N PHE A 109 -9.49 -10.50 16.82
CA PHE A 109 -10.33 -9.32 16.61
C PHE A 109 -9.61 -8.02 17.00
N LEU A 110 -8.88 -8.00 18.13
CA LEU A 110 -8.02 -6.87 18.49
C LEU A 110 -6.93 -6.63 17.44
N TYR A 111 -6.35 -7.71 16.91
CA TYR A 111 -5.31 -7.63 15.88
C TYR A 111 -5.84 -7.11 14.54
N LEU A 112 -7.07 -7.46 14.16
CA LEU A 112 -7.80 -6.88 13.03
C LEU A 112 -7.95 -5.37 13.22
N ILE A 113 -8.42 -4.91 14.38
CA ILE A 113 -8.58 -3.48 14.68
C ILE A 113 -7.24 -2.74 14.57
N ALA A 114 -6.20 -3.26 15.22
CA ALA A 114 -4.87 -2.66 15.18
C ALA A 114 -4.34 -2.56 13.75
N SER A 115 -4.43 -3.65 12.98
CA SER A 115 -4.01 -3.69 11.57
C SER A 115 -4.79 -2.70 10.71
N ARG A 116 -6.10 -2.54 10.97
CA ARG A 116 -6.97 -1.60 10.25
C ARG A 116 -6.62 -0.13 10.56
N VAL A 117 -6.23 0.17 11.80
CA VAL A 117 -5.75 1.50 12.19
C VAL A 117 -4.43 1.82 11.49
N ILE A 118 -3.46 0.91 11.53
CA ILE A 118 -2.15 1.10 10.90
C ILE A 118 -2.29 1.39 9.41
N ILE A 119 -3.05 0.56 8.67
CA ILE A 119 -3.20 0.76 7.22
C ILE A 119 -3.92 2.07 6.90
N ARG A 120 -4.90 2.48 7.73
CA ARG A 120 -5.57 3.78 7.57
C ARG A 120 -4.60 4.95 7.78
N MET A 121 -3.68 4.85 8.74
CA MET A 121 -2.65 5.87 8.95
C MET A 121 -1.72 5.97 7.75
N GLU A 122 -1.27 4.85 7.20
CA GLU A 122 -0.42 4.84 6.00
C GLU A 122 -1.16 5.35 4.76
N SER A 123 -2.44 5.01 4.57
CA SER A 123 -3.27 5.56 3.49
C SER A 123 -3.45 7.09 3.61
N LYS A 124 -3.57 7.63 4.83
CA LYS A 124 -3.59 9.10 5.02
C LYS A 124 -2.24 9.75 4.71
N ARG A 125 -1.15 9.04 5.03
CA ARG A 125 0.21 9.52 4.78
C ARG A 125 0.56 9.53 3.28
N LEU A 126 -0.07 8.67 2.48
CA LEU A 126 0.04 8.63 1.01
C LEU A 126 -0.26 10.00 0.39
N GLU A 127 -1.40 10.58 0.71
CA GLU A 127 -1.84 11.88 0.19
C GLU A 127 -0.88 13.00 0.58
N LYS A 128 -0.40 13.00 1.84
CA LYS A 128 0.61 13.96 2.28
C LYS A 128 1.92 13.81 1.50
N ARG A 129 2.38 12.59 1.23
CA ARG A 129 3.61 12.34 0.46
C ARG A 129 3.46 12.80 -0.99
N TYR A 130 2.31 12.52 -1.60
CA TYR A 130 1.98 12.97 -2.95
C TYR A 130 2.02 14.49 -3.07
N ASN A 131 1.32 15.20 -2.19
CA ASN A 131 1.32 16.66 -2.16
C ASN A 131 2.73 17.23 -1.89
N ASN A 132 3.50 16.60 -1.01
CA ASN A 132 4.89 17.00 -0.78
C ASN A 132 5.77 16.81 -2.02
N VAL A 133 5.49 15.85 -2.90
CA VAL A 133 6.22 15.74 -4.18
C VAL A 133 5.84 16.93 -5.07
N LYS A 134 4.54 17.23 -5.24
CA LYS A 134 4.07 18.39 -6.04
C LYS A 134 4.75 19.68 -5.60
N THR A 135 4.65 20.03 -4.32
CA THR A 135 5.23 21.27 -3.78
C THR A 135 6.75 21.33 -3.91
N ARG A 136 7.47 20.21 -3.79
CA ARG A 136 8.94 20.21 -3.94
C ARG A 136 9.41 20.48 -5.37
N TYR A 137 8.57 20.21 -6.37
CA TYR A 137 8.91 20.45 -7.77
C TYR A 137 8.42 21.80 -8.29
N GLU A 138 7.60 22.53 -7.53
CA GLU A 138 7.23 23.93 -7.83
C GLU A 138 8.45 24.88 -7.81
N ASP A 139 9.53 24.50 -7.13
CA ASP A 139 10.81 25.25 -7.15
C ASP A 139 11.53 25.19 -8.50
N VAL A 140 11.18 24.24 -9.37
CA VAL A 140 11.89 23.94 -10.63
C VAL A 140 10.98 23.98 -11.85
N LEU A 141 9.68 23.70 -11.68
CA LEU A 141 8.67 23.70 -12.73
C LEU A 141 7.51 24.62 -12.35
N VAL A 142 6.85 25.19 -13.35
CA VAL A 142 5.57 25.87 -13.14
C VAL A 142 4.49 24.86 -12.78
N LYS A 143 3.51 25.31 -12.00
CA LYS A 143 2.47 24.44 -11.44
C LYS A 143 1.66 23.72 -12.52
N GLU A 144 1.40 24.40 -13.64
CA GLU A 144 0.65 23.88 -14.78
C GLU A 144 1.37 22.68 -15.44
N ASP A 145 2.71 22.73 -15.51
CA ASP A 145 3.51 21.62 -16.03
C ASP A 145 3.43 20.41 -15.10
N ILE A 146 3.45 20.63 -13.79
CA ILE A 146 3.32 19.57 -12.78
C ILE A 146 1.94 18.92 -12.89
N GLU A 147 0.86 19.70 -12.96
CA GLU A 147 -0.51 19.19 -13.11
C GLU A 147 -0.68 18.39 -14.40
N LYS A 148 -0.06 18.84 -15.50
CA LYS A 148 -0.04 18.10 -16.77
C LYS A 148 0.76 16.81 -16.71
N ILE A 149 1.93 16.83 -16.05
CA ILE A 149 2.76 15.63 -15.84
C ILE A 149 1.98 14.57 -15.04
N LEU A 150 1.15 15.02 -14.10
CA LEU A 150 0.38 14.16 -13.19
C LEU A 150 -1.05 13.89 -13.66
N ASN A 151 -1.41 14.31 -14.88
CA ASN A 151 -2.73 14.13 -15.46
C ASN A 151 -3.86 14.57 -14.51
N GLU A 152 -3.74 15.78 -13.94
CA GLU A 152 -4.71 16.35 -12.99
C GLU A 152 -4.99 15.43 -11.78
N ASP A 153 -3.96 14.75 -11.30
CA ASP A 153 -3.98 13.81 -10.16
C ASP A 153 -4.85 12.54 -10.40
N PHE A 154 -5.35 12.33 -11.63
CA PHE A 154 -6.27 11.24 -11.96
C PHE A 154 -5.72 9.86 -11.62
N GLU A 155 -4.47 9.57 -11.99
CA GLU A 155 -3.81 8.29 -11.73
C GLU A 155 -3.61 8.05 -10.23
N PHE A 156 -3.32 9.11 -9.48
CA PHE A 156 -3.12 9.01 -8.04
C PHE A 156 -4.44 8.70 -7.31
N GLU A 157 -5.52 9.39 -7.68
CA GLU A 157 -6.83 9.16 -7.07
C GLU A 157 -7.42 7.79 -7.45
N SER A 158 -7.18 7.31 -8.68
CA SER A 158 -7.58 5.96 -9.07
C SER A 158 -6.84 4.88 -8.26
N GLU A 159 -5.52 5.02 -8.10
CA GLU A 159 -4.71 4.13 -7.26
C GLU A 159 -5.17 4.16 -5.80
N LYS A 160 -5.38 5.36 -5.23
CA LYS A 160 -5.91 5.54 -3.87
C LYS A 160 -7.25 4.84 -3.67
N LYS A 161 -8.15 4.92 -4.66
CA LYS A 161 -9.43 4.20 -4.63
C LYS A 161 -9.22 2.69 -4.62
N HIS A 162 -8.40 2.15 -5.53
CA HIS A 162 -8.09 0.72 -5.60
C HIS A 162 -7.45 0.19 -4.32
N LEU A 163 -6.55 0.96 -3.70
CA LEU A 163 -5.96 0.62 -2.40
C LEU A 163 -7.04 0.51 -1.32
N ASN A 164 -7.96 1.47 -1.24
CA ASN A 164 -9.06 1.45 -0.26
C ASN A 164 -10.02 0.27 -0.48
N GLU A 165 -10.36 -0.04 -1.73
CA GLU A 165 -11.20 -1.19 -2.09
C GLU A 165 -10.57 -2.50 -1.64
N ARG A 166 -9.27 -2.70 -1.91
CA ARG A 166 -8.53 -3.90 -1.48
C ARG A 166 -8.57 -4.07 0.04
N VAL A 167 -8.29 -3.01 0.80
CA VAL A 167 -8.32 -3.10 2.26
C VAL A 167 -9.75 -3.41 2.76
N TYR A 168 -10.78 -2.84 2.14
CA TYR A 168 -12.17 -3.13 2.48
C TYR A 168 -12.52 -4.61 2.24
N VAL A 169 -12.21 -5.14 1.05
CA VAL A 169 -12.45 -6.55 0.70
C VAL A 169 -11.77 -7.50 1.68
N TYR A 170 -10.47 -7.31 1.95
CA TYR A 170 -9.75 -8.18 2.90
C TYR A 170 -10.25 -8.04 4.34
N THR A 171 -10.73 -6.86 4.75
CA THR A 171 -11.37 -6.68 6.06
C THR A 171 -12.64 -7.52 6.17
N ILE A 172 -13.49 -7.53 5.12
CA ILE A 172 -14.70 -8.36 5.09
C ILE A 172 -14.33 -9.83 5.17
N ILE A 173 -13.37 -10.30 4.36
CA ILE A 173 -12.92 -11.69 4.36
C ILE A 173 -12.42 -12.10 5.76
N TRP A 174 -11.66 -11.23 6.43
CA TRP A 174 -11.17 -11.52 7.78
C TRP A 174 -12.32 -11.59 8.79
N ILE A 175 -13.28 -10.67 8.76
CA ILE A 175 -14.47 -10.73 9.64
C ILE A 175 -15.29 -12.01 9.38
N LEU A 176 -15.52 -12.37 8.12
CA LEU A 176 -16.21 -13.60 7.76
C LEU A 176 -15.46 -14.84 8.27
N SER A 177 -14.13 -14.86 8.17
CA SER A 177 -13.33 -15.97 8.73
C SER A 177 -13.49 -16.09 10.25
N LEU A 178 -13.53 -14.97 10.98
CA LEU A 178 -13.77 -14.97 12.43
C LEU A 178 -15.15 -15.49 12.79
N LEU A 179 -16.17 -15.14 12.00
CA LEU A 179 -17.52 -15.68 12.17
C LEU A 179 -17.55 -17.19 11.92
N VAL A 180 -16.90 -17.68 10.86
CA VAL A 180 -16.81 -19.12 10.58
C VAL A 180 -16.08 -19.86 11.70
N PHE A 181 -14.97 -19.32 12.21
CA PHE A 181 -14.25 -19.93 13.34
C PHE A 181 -15.09 -19.94 14.61
N THR A 182 -15.84 -18.86 14.87
CA THR A 182 -16.75 -18.77 16.00
C THR A 182 -17.84 -19.85 15.88
N ILE A 183 -18.56 -19.92 14.75
CA ILE A 183 -19.61 -20.93 14.53
C ILE A 183 -19.06 -22.34 14.68
N THR A 184 -17.90 -22.63 14.10
CA THR A 184 -17.25 -23.95 14.19
C THR A 184 -16.92 -24.30 15.64
N LEU A 185 -16.37 -23.33 16.40
CA LEU A 185 -16.06 -23.52 17.81
C LEU A 185 -17.33 -23.79 18.63
N PHE A 186 -18.41 -23.06 18.38
CA PHE A 186 -19.70 -23.24 19.07
C PHE A 186 -20.30 -24.63 18.78
N LEU A 187 -20.39 -25.02 17.50
CA LEU A 187 -20.95 -26.31 17.10
C LEU A 187 -20.13 -27.52 17.62
N ALA A 188 -18.81 -27.36 17.72
CA ALA A 188 -17.92 -28.44 18.15
C ALA A 188 -17.67 -28.47 19.68
N SER A 189 -18.22 -27.49 20.42
CA SER A 189 -18.06 -27.36 21.88
C SER A 189 -19.19 -28.05 22.63
N GLU A 190 -18.82 -28.75 23.70
CA GLU A 190 -19.78 -29.38 24.62
C GLU A 190 -20.58 -28.38 25.46
N TYR A 191 -20.06 -27.17 25.68
CA TYR A 191 -20.56 -26.22 26.68
C TYR A 191 -21.35 -25.05 26.07
N LEU A 192 -21.26 -24.85 24.76
CA LEU A 192 -21.82 -23.69 24.07
C LEU A 192 -23.09 -24.03 23.27
N GLU A 193 -23.88 -25.01 23.73
CA GLU A 193 -25.20 -25.31 23.17
C GLU A 193 -26.15 -24.11 23.41
N ILE A 194 -26.65 -23.51 22.33
CA ILE A 194 -27.63 -22.42 22.39
C ILE A 194 -28.98 -23.04 22.76
N LEU A 195 -29.37 -22.84 24.03
CA LEU A 195 -30.67 -23.14 24.64
C LEU A 195 -31.07 -24.64 24.69
N PRO A 196 -31.36 -25.21 25.88
CA PRO A 196 -32.11 -26.45 25.94
C PRO A 196 -33.52 -26.14 25.42
N ILE A 197 -33.89 -26.69 24.27
CA ILE A 197 -35.31 -26.86 23.95
C ILE A 197 -35.82 -27.86 24.99
N LYS A 198 -36.44 -27.33 26.04
CA LYS A 198 -37.28 -28.11 26.96
C LYS A 198 -38.47 -28.59 26.15
N GLU A 199 -38.51 -29.88 25.84
CA GLU A 199 -39.78 -30.60 25.71
C GLU A 199 -40.38 -30.84 27.10
#